data_AF-A0AAN6QPF1-F1
#
_entry.id   AF-A0AAN6QPF1-F1
#
_cell.length_a   1.000
_cell.length_b   1.000
_cell.length_c   1.000
_cell.angle_alpha   90.00
_cell.angle_beta   90.00
_cell.angle_gamma   90.00
#
_symmetry.space_group_name_H-M   'P 1'
#
loop_
_entity.id
_entity.type
_entity.pdbx_description
1 polymer ?
#
loop_
_entity_poly.entity_id
_entity_poly.type
_entity_poly.pdbx_seq_one_letter_code
_entity_poly.pdbx_strand_id
1 'polypeptide(L)'
;MFDLVALLSTLGSTLTALISSNLPSDIWFTVSNPLLAINGLISARRADRNIVKDDTIHEIMALADCHETAALLADLIRVDGAGRWPPRANHDHDTWPAAIRPYKEAYLEMGPLLATADLSLDDNVNRTRIANFRSLFRELLHERVDMSQVKQLLEAADAGRWDVFPRDTYNAFYSCVSWCRHAYRWATIPVVRIAQLEEHIDLPPELIEPWEHLQRHFGLVSAAGNVHSTLLLSFDSQGAYRLKINTSPSVADNIVITSAEAAFAAIFRETEVLALPIYHAMVHAISFFARGDLAACLAHTSRIRAALRPLFAAYYDRMHNGRIALAVWVPYVQGFFGWGVGGHGDDRDRDDTGELIKFGGLSGSQVLLFQVLDAFLGIALPYLDETTRRRSVPARQRALCEAFEKHSFRGKLGDSEVEEKIVVEFTEIVKRLRLFRAAHRTRSKTYLSQPAPERLLMTAGRSVLTKDTMEENLAALDAFMLGRLAQTV
;
A
#
# COMPACT_ATOMS: atom_id res chain seq x y z
N MET A 1 -36.76 6.06 37.06
CA MET A 1 -35.35 5.64 37.15
C MET A 1 -35.22 4.12 37.35
N PHE A 2 -36.14 3.29 36.84
CA PHE A 2 -36.06 1.83 36.93
C PHE A 2 -36.31 1.06 35.62
N ASP A 3 -36.65 1.73 34.50
CA ASP A 3 -36.89 1.05 33.21
C ASP A 3 -35.73 1.12 32.20
N LEU A 4 -34.61 1.76 32.54
CA LEU A 4 -33.44 1.82 31.63
C LEU A 4 -32.45 0.66 31.81
N VAL A 5 -32.52 -0.05 32.95
CA VAL A 5 -31.58 -1.13 33.30
C VAL A 5 -32.03 -2.49 32.73
N ALA A 6 -33.34 -2.69 32.52
CA ALA A 6 -33.87 -3.92 31.92
C ALA A 6 -33.66 -4.00 30.39
N LEU A 7 -33.50 -2.86 29.71
CA LEU A 7 -33.29 -2.80 28.26
C LEU A 7 -31.83 -3.13 27.86
N LEU A 8 -30.88 -2.94 28.77
CA LEU A 8 -29.45 -3.17 28.49
C LEU A 8 -29.01 -4.62 28.73
N SER A 9 -29.73 -5.41 29.53
CA SER A 9 -29.42 -6.85 29.72
C SER A 9 -29.99 -7.75 28.62
N THR A 10 -31.06 -7.31 27.94
CA THR A 10 -31.71 -8.03 26.84
C THR A 10 -31.02 -7.80 25.48
N LEU A 11 -30.30 -6.68 25.31
CA LEU A 11 -29.45 -6.41 24.13
C LEU A 11 -28.11 -7.19 24.17
N GLY A 12 -27.59 -7.50 25.36
CA GLY A 12 -26.35 -8.27 25.51
C GLY A 12 -26.49 -9.76 25.21
N SER A 13 -27.70 -10.31 25.33
CA SER A 13 -27.99 -11.75 25.15
C SER A 13 -28.46 -12.09 23.73
N THR A 14 -28.98 -11.12 22.97
CA THR A 14 -29.35 -11.30 21.56
C THR A 14 -28.16 -11.22 20.60
N LEU A 15 -27.09 -10.48 20.94
CA LEU A 15 -25.91 -10.37 20.09
C LEU A 15 -25.07 -11.67 20.06
N THR A 16 -25.11 -12.47 21.13
CA THR A 16 -24.41 -13.75 21.22
C THR A 16 -25.14 -14.87 20.47
N ALA A 17 -26.47 -14.77 20.30
CA ALA A 17 -27.28 -15.74 19.56
C ALA A 17 -27.29 -15.51 18.03
N LEU A 18 -26.97 -14.29 17.58
CA LEU A 18 -26.91 -13.89 16.16
C LEU A 18 -25.59 -14.26 15.46
N ILE A 19 -24.55 -14.64 16.20
CA ILE A 19 -23.27 -15.15 15.65
C ILE A 19 -23.40 -16.63 15.23
N SER A 20 -24.47 -17.31 15.66
CA SER A 20 -24.70 -18.75 15.44
C SER A 20 -25.79 -19.10 14.40
N SER A 21 -26.43 -18.13 13.74
CA SER A 21 -27.47 -18.42 12.74
C SER A 21 -27.10 -18.00 11.32
N ASN A 22 -27.09 -18.97 10.40
CA ASN A 22 -26.98 -18.78 8.96
C ASN A 22 -28.25 -18.09 8.42
N LEU A 23 -28.25 -16.76 8.33
CA LEU A 23 -29.30 -16.01 7.61
C LEU A 23 -28.74 -15.24 6.41
N PRO A 24 -29.52 -15.09 5.32
CA PRO A 24 -29.05 -14.57 4.03
C PRO A 24 -28.69 -13.08 4.06
N SER A 25 -27.73 -12.69 3.22
CA SER A 25 -27.04 -11.39 3.17
C SER A 25 -27.89 -10.18 2.75
N ASP A 26 -29.15 -10.35 2.38
CA ASP A 26 -29.85 -9.38 1.53
C ASP A 26 -30.78 -8.40 2.28
N ILE A 27 -30.72 -8.37 3.62
CA ILE A 27 -31.59 -7.49 4.44
C ILE A 27 -30.83 -6.26 4.99
N TRP A 28 -29.56 -6.05 4.63
CA TRP A 28 -28.76 -4.95 5.19
C TRP A 28 -28.76 -3.64 4.40
N PHE A 29 -29.39 -3.55 3.23
CA PHE A 29 -29.24 -2.36 2.38
C PHE A 29 -30.53 -1.92 1.68
N THR A 30 -31.20 -0.91 2.25
CA THR A 30 -31.89 0.15 1.49
C THR A 30 -32.29 1.30 2.41
N VAL A 31 -31.46 2.34 2.50
CA VAL A 31 -31.87 3.77 2.49
C VAL A 31 -30.63 4.59 2.11
N SER A 32 -30.57 5.05 0.86
CA SER A 32 -29.56 6.02 0.40
C SER A 32 -29.96 7.41 0.92
N ASN A 33 -29.26 7.91 1.95
CA ASN A 33 -29.54 9.23 2.52
C ASN A 33 -28.63 10.31 1.86
N PRO A 34 -29.17 11.33 1.17
CA PRO A 34 -28.39 12.41 0.55
C PRO A 34 -27.49 13.18 1.53
N LEU A 35 -27.79 13.14 2.83
CA LEU A 35 -26.96 13.74 3.88
C LEU A 35 -25.60 13.03 4.08
N LEU A 36 -25.47 11.75 3.70
CA LEU A 36 -24.18 11.03 3.73
C LEU A 36 -23.21 11.53 2.65
N ALA A 37 -23.71 11.97 1.49
CA ALA A 37 -22.87 12.53 0.43
C ALA A 37 -22.28 13.90 0.84
N ILE A 38 -23.08 14.71 1.55
CA ILE A 38 -22.64 16.01 2.10
C ILE A 38 -21.67 15.80 3.28
N ASN A 39 -21.94 14.84 4.16
CA ASN A 39 -21.02 14.48 5.24
C ASN A 39 -19.71 13.86 4.73
N GLY A 40 -19.73 13.12 3.62
CA GLY A 40 -18.54 12.58 2.95
C GLY A 40 -17.67 13.67 2.32
N LEU A 41 -18.27 14.73 1.76
CA LEU A 41 -17.57 15.93 1.27
C LEU A 41 -17.01 16.80 2.40
N ILE A 42 -17.74 16.92 3.51
CA ILE A 42 -17.28 17.63 4.73
C ILE A 42 -16.19 16.84 5.45
N SER A 43 -16.25 15.50 5.46
CA SER A 43 -15.24 14.61 6.02
C SER A 43 -13.94 14.64 5.20
N ALA A 44 -14.02 14.60 3.87
CA ALA A 44 -12.85 14.78 2.99
C ALA A 44 -12.20 16.17 3.17
N ARG A 45 -13.01 17.24 3.26
CA ARG A 45 -12.50 18.60 3.58
C ARG A 45 -12.01 18.77 5.02
N ARG A 46 -12.40 17.90 5.96
CA ARG A 46 -11.88 17.88 7.34
C ARG A 46 -10.62 17.04 7.48
N ALA A 47 -10.49 15.95 6.72
CA ALA A 47 -9.26 15.18 6.62
C ALA A 47 -8.14 16.03 5.99
N ASP A 48 -8.47 16.85 4.99
CA ASP A 48 -7.53 17.82 4.40
C ASP A 48 -7.11 18.97 5.34
N ARG A 49 -7.83 19.20 6.45
CA ARG A 49 -7.48 20.24 7.45
C ARG A 49 -6.73 19.72 8.66
N ASN A 50 -6.58 18.41 8.83
CA ASN A 50 -5.57 17.88 9.72
C ASN A 50 -4.26 17.77 8.95
N ILE A 51 -3.68 18.94 8.68
CA ILE A 51 -2.23 19.07 8.54
C ILE A 51 -1.66 18.28 9.70
N VAL A 52 -1.00 17.16 9.41
CA VAL A 52 -0.05 16.54 10.33
C VAL A 52 0.81 17.68 10.81
N LYS A 53 0.59 18.14 12.05
CA LYS A 53 1.31 19.29 12.56
C LYS A 53 2.79 18.97 12.45
N ASP A 54 3.54 19.85 11.81
CA ASP A 54 5.00 19.74 11.72
C ASP A 54 5.60 19.44 13.11
N ASP A 55 4.94 19.88 14.19
CA ASP A 55 5.17 19.52 15.59
C ASP A 55 5.43 18.01 15.82
N THR A 56 4.61 17.09 15.28
CA THR A 56 4.80 15.64 15.50
C THR A 56 6.13 15.15 14.91
N ILE A 57 6.51 15.68 13.75
CA ILE A 57 7.78 15.31 13.11
C ILE A 57 8.94 15.88 13.92
N HIS A 58 8.85 17.13 14.37
CA HIS A 58 9.88 17.72 15.24
C HIS A 58 10.04 16.94 16.55
N GLU A 59 8.93 16.52 17.17
CA GLU A 59 8.94 15.66 18.36
C GLU A 59 9.64 14.32 18.09
N ILE A 60 9.32 13.64 16.98
CA ILE A 60 10.00 12.39 16.58
C ILE A 60 11.51 12.62 16.40
N MET A 61 11.91 13.70 15.74
CA MET A 61 13.32 14.01 15.53
C MET A 61 14.05 14.28 16.85
N ALA A 62 13.41 14.99 17.79
CA ALA A 62 13.97 15.24 19.12
C ALA A 62 14.13 13.96 19.96
N LEU A 63 13.32 12.93 19.68
CA LEU A 63 13.43 11.62 20.34
C LEU A 63 14.53 10.73 19.76
N ALA A 64 15.12 11.08 18.61
CA ALA A 64 16.10 10.22 17.93
C ALA A 64 17.29 9.86 18.84
N ASP A 65 17.75 10.79 19.67
CA ASP A 65 18.87 10.57 20.61
C ASP A 65 18.44 9.83 21.89
N CYS A 66 17.14 9.62 22.09
CA CYS A 66 16.58 9.05 23.32
C CYS A 66 16.36 7.54 23.27
N HIS A 67 16.14 6.96 22.08
CA HIS A 67 15.83 5.53 21.91
C HIS A 67 16.10 5.05 20.47
N GLU A 68 16.61 3.84 20.30
CA GLU A 68 16.93 3.24 18.98
C GLU A 68 15.73 3.24 18.01
N THR A 69 14.55 2.81 18.47
CA THR A 69 13.31 2.85 17.65
C THR A 69 12.96 4.27 17.17
N ALA A 70 13.22 5.28 18.00
CA ALA A 70 12.98 6.68 17.62
C ALA A 70 13.99 7.13 16.55
N ALA A 71 15.27 6.78 16.71
CA ALA A 71 16.31 7.05 15.74
C ALA A 71 15.99 6.44 14.36
N LEU A 72 15.51 5.21 14.33
CA LEU A 72 15.12 4.52 13.09
C LEU A 72 13.88 5.15 12.43
N LEU A 73 12.88 5.56 13.21
CA LEU A 73 11.72 6.28 12.68
C LEU A 73 12.14 7.66 12.11
N ALA A 74 13.00 8.38 12.83
CA ALA A 74 13.57 9.64 12.37
C ALA A 74 14.38 9.46 11.07
N ASP A 75 15.21 8.41 10.98
CA ASP A 75 15.97 8.11 9.76
C ASP A 75 15.05 7.79 8.58
N LEU A 76 14.02 6.96 8.77
CA LEU A 76 13.02 6.66 7.76
C LEU A 76 12.37 7.95 7.22
N ILE A 77 11.91 8.83 8.11
CA ILE A 77 11.24 10.09 7.74
C ILE A 77 12.21 11.03 7.01
N ARG A 78 13.45 11.13 7.47
CA ARG A 78 14.45 12.03 6.91
C ARG A 78 14.93 11.56 5.53
N VAL A 79 15.20 10.26 5.39
CA VAL A 79 15.86 9.68 4.22
C VAL A 79 14.85 9.26 3.16
N ASP A 80 14.02 8.25 3.45
CA ASP A 80 13.02 7.74 2.50
C ASP A 80 11.80 8.69 2.44
N GLY A 81 11.52 9.39 3.54
CA GLY A 81 10.41 10.34 3.63
C GLY A 81 10.69 11.72 3.05
N ALA A 82 11.95 12.03 2.70
CA ALA A 82 12.40 13.37 2.33
C ALA A 82 11.96 14.45 3.36
N GLY A 83 12.09 14.12 4.64
CA GLY A 83 11.75 14.98 5.78
C GLY A 83 10.28 14.98 6.19
N ARG A 84 9.42 14.13 5.61
CA ARG A 84 8.01 13.99 6.02
C ARG A 84 7.51 12.55 5.94
N TRP A 85 6.38 12.29 6.60
CA TRP A 85 5.61 11.07 6.44
C TRP A 85 4.11 11.36 6.28
N PRO A 86 3.38 10.73 5.33
CA PRO A 86 3.89 9.86 4.25
C PRO A 86 5.00 10.53 3.44
N PRO A 87 5.82 9.74 2.72
CA PRO A 87 7.01 10.26 2.06
C PRO A 87 6.66 11.39 1.08
N ARG A 88 7.47 12.44 1.05
CA ARG A 88 7.31 13.53 0.09
C ARG A 88 7.83 13.09 -1.28
N ALA A 89 7.03 13.32 -2.32
CA ALA A 89 7.44 13.20 -3.71
C ALA A 89 7.14 14.52 -4.42
N ASN A 90 8.18 15.13 -5.01
CA ASN A 90 8.03 16.34 -5.79
C ASN A 90 7.73 15.97 -7.25
N HIS A 91 6.47 16.06 -7.65
CA HIS A 91 6.04 15.82 -9.03
C HIS A 91 6.02 17.09 -9.88
N ASP A 92 6.57 18.21 -9.43
CA ASP A 92 6.66 19.42 -10.26
C ASP A 92 7.72 19.26 -11.35
N HIS A 93 7.29 19.22 -12.61
CA HIS A 93 8.12 18.85 -13.74
C HIS A 93 9.31 19.80 -13.94
N ASP A 94 9.08 21.11 -13.80
CA ASP A 94 10.08 22.13 -14.09
C ASP A 94 11.21 22.15 -13.06
N THR A 95 10.99 21.54 -11.90
CA THR A 95 11.96 21.42 -10.82
C THR A 95 12.83 20.17 -10.92
N TRP A 96 12.48 19.22 -11.81
CA TRP A 96 13.28 18.01 -11.99
C TRP A 96 14.58 18.34 -12.74
N PRO A 97 15.69 17.66 -12.44
CA PRO A 97 16.87 17.68 -13.30
C PRO A 97 16.49 17.31 -14.74
N ALA A 98 17.02 18.04 -15.73
CA ALA A 98 16.64 17.88 -17.13
C ALA A 98 16.81 16.42 -17.62
N ALA A 99 17.85 15.73 -17.16
CA ALA A 99 18.13 14.34 -17.53
C ALA A 99 17.00 13.34 -17.24
N ILE A 100 16.17 13.58 -16.23
CA ILE A 100 15.10 12.64 -15.82
C ILE A 100 13.69 13.10 -16.21
N ARG A 101 13.54 14.33 -16.71
CA ARG A 101 12.26 14.84 -17.23
C ARG A 101 11.65 13.97 -18.33
N PRO A 102 12.44 13.42 -19.29
CA PRO A 102 11.92 12.57 -20.36
C PRO A 102 11.12 11.35 -19.88
N TYR A 103 11.43 10.78 -18.72
CA TYR A 103 10.68 9.64 -18.17
C TYR A 103 9.23 10.01 -17.86
N LYS A 104 9.02 11.18 -17.25
CA LYS A 104 7.69 11.66 -16.89
C LYS A 104 6.92 12.08 -18.14
N GLU A 105 7.59 12.76 -19.07
CA GLU A 105 7.00 13.12 -20.37
C GLU A 105 6.56 11.86 -21.13
N ALA A 106 7.42 10.85 -21.20
CA ALA A 106 7.12 9.60 -21.87
C ALA A 106 5.93 8.88 -21.22
N TYR A 107 5.86 8.85 -19.88
CA TYR A 107 4.69 8.31 -19.19
C TYR A 107 3.40 9.08 -19.51
N LEU A 108 3.45 10.42 -19.48
CA LEU A 108 2.28 11.26 -19.75
C LEU A 108 1.81 11.17 -21.21
N GLU A 109 2.73 10.95 -22.15
CA GLU A 109 2.43 10.75 -23.57
C GLU A 109 1.87 9.35 -23.85
N MET A 110 2.41 8.31 -23.20
CA MET A 110 1.97 6.93 -23.38
C MET A 110 0.72 6.57 -22.56
N GLY A 111 0.51 7.20 -21.40
CA GLY A 111 -0.61 6.92 -20.50
C GLY A 111 -1.98 6.90 -21.19
N PRO A 112 -2.31 7.88 -22.05
CA PRO A 112 -3.56 7.89 -22.81
C PRO A 112 -3.77 6.69 -23.75
N LEU A 113 -2.71 5.97 -24.13
CA LEU A 113 -2.80 4.79 -24.99
C LEU A 113 -3.00 3.48 -24.20
N LEU A 114 -2.77 3.53 -22.88
CA LEU A 114 -2.79 2.36 -22.01
C LEU A 114 -4.22 1.83 -21.83
N ALA A 115 -5.15 2.68 -21.39
CA ALA A 115 -6.52 2.28 -21.08
C ALA A 115 -7.45 2.29 -22.31
N THR A 116 -8.41 1.38 -22.36
CA THR A 116 -9.44 1.28 -23.41
C THR A 116 -10.81 0.96 -22.83
N ALA A 117 -11.85 1.57 -23.38
CA ALA A 117 -13.23 1.19 -23.07
C ALA A 117 -13.64 -0.07 -23.84
N ASP A 118 -13.10 -0.26 -25.04
CA ASP A 118 -13.40 -1.40 -25.90
C ASP A 118 -12.52 -2.59 -25.49
N LEU A 119 -13.08 -3.42 -24.61
CA LEU A 119 -12.44 -4.64 -24.13
C LEU A 119 -12.52 -5.73 -25.21
N SER A 120 -11.37 -6.31 -25.54
CA SER A 120 -11.27 -7.43 -26.49
C SER A 120 -10.94 -8.72 -25.76
N LEU A 121 -11.71 -9.78 -26.07
CA LEU A 121 -11.41 -11.16 -25.68
C LEU A 121 -10.55 -11.89 -26.73
N ASP A 122 -10.23 -11.23 -27.85
CA ASP A 122 -9.38 -11.79 -28.90
C ASP A 122 -7.90 -11.58 -28.56
N ASP A 123 -7.22 -12.70 -28.30
CA ASP A 123 -5.79 -12.75 -28.02
C ASP A 123 -4.92 -12.10 -29.11
N ASN A 124 -5.29 -12.17 -30.39
CA ASN A 124 -4.52 -11.58 -31.49
C ASN A 124 -4.61 -10.05 -31.49
N VAL A 125 -5.80 -9.51 -31.23
CA VAL A 125 -6.00 -8.07 -31.05
C VAL A 125 -5.17 -7.58 -29.87
N ASN A 126 -5.24 -8.31 -28.75
CA ASN A 126 -4.51 -7.96 -27.53
C ASN A 126 -2.98 -8.04 -27.71
N ARG A 127 -2.46 -9.07 -28.40
CA ARG A 127 -1.03 -9.19 -28.76
C ARG A 127 -0.57 -8.00 -29.58
N THR A 128 -1.35 -7.63 -30.60
CA THR A 128 -1.03 -6.50 -31.48
C THR A 128 -0.98 -5.19 -30.70
N ARG A 129 -1.98 -4.96 -29.84
CA ARG A 129 -2.03 -3.77 -28.98
C ARG A 129 -0.82 -3.66 -28.06
N ILE A 130 -0.48 -4.75 -27.37
CA ILE A 130 0.67 -4.80 -26.46
C ILE A 130 1.97 -4.54 -27.21
N ALA A 131 2.18 -5.19 -28.36
CA ALA A 131 3.36 -5.02 -29.18
C ALA A 131 3.50 -3.56 -29.65
N ASN A 132 2.42 -2.95 -30.13
CA ASN A 132 2.41 -1.56 -30.58
C ASN A 132 2.74 -0.59 -29.44
N PHE A 133 2.08 -0.74 -28.28
CA PHE A 133 2.35 0.11 -27.12
C PHE A 133 3.81 0.02 -26.67
N ARG A 134 4.35 -1.20 -26.56
CA ARG A 134 5.75 -1.41 -26.15
C ARG A 134 6.74 -0.87 -27.17
N SER A 135 6.48 -1.04 -28.47
CA SER A 135 7.33 -0.49 -29.53
C SER A 135 7.43 1.03 -29.42
N LEU A 136 6.28 1.71 -29.34
CA LEU A 136 6.21 3.17 -29.20
C LEU A 136 6.88 3.64 -27.92
N PHE A 137 6.63 2.98 -26.79
CA PHE A 137 7.23 3.39 -25.52
C PHE A 137 8.75 3.19 -25.52
N ARG A 138 9.25 2.10 -26.12
CA ARG A 138 10.67 1.83 -26.26
C ARG A 138 11.35 2.89 -27.12
N GLU A 139 10.78 3.19 -28.29
CA GLU A 139 11.28 4.25 -29.19
C GLU A 139 11.34 5.60 -28.47
N LEU A 140 10.25 5.98 -27.79
CA LEU A 140 10.14 7.23 -27.05
C LEU A 140 11.21 7.40 -25.97
N LEU A 141 11.46 6.34 -25.20
CA LEU A 141 12.50 6.34 -24.16
C LEU A 141 13.89 6.40 -24.80
N HIS A 142 14.14 5.60 -25.83
CA HIS A 142 15.42 5.53 -26.51
C HIS A 142 15.83 6.88 -27.13
N GLU A 143 14.88 7.58 -27.75
CA GLU A 143 15.14 8.86 -28.42
C GLU A 143 15.38 10.01 -27.45
N ARG A 144 14.69 10.01 -26.29
CA ARG A 144 14.64 11.18 -25.40
C ARG A 144 15.52 11.06 -24.16
N VAL A 145 15.85 9.85 -23.71
CA VAL A 145 16.61 9.64 -22.48
C VAL A 145 18.11 9.59 -22.76
N ASP A 146 18.85 10.58 -22.27
CA ASP A 146 20.31 10.51 -22.21
C ASP A 146 20.75 9.67 -21.01
N MET A 147 21.03 8.39 -21.25
CA MET A 147 21.46 7.46 -20.21
C MET A 147 22.77 7.83 -19.54
N SER A 148 23.67 8.57 -20.21
CA SER A 148 24.91 9.04 -19.58
C SER A 148 24.60 10.08 -18.51
N GLN A 149 23.70 11.01 -18.79
CA GLN A 149 23.30 12.04 -17.81
C GLN A 149 22.48 11.45 -16.66
N VAL A 150 21.62 10.47 -16.93
CA VAL A 150 20.86 9.76 -15.89
C VAL A 150 21.81 9.03 -14.94
N LYS A 151 22.82 8.32 -15.45
CA LYS A 151 23.84 7.65 -14.63
C LYS A 151 24.59 8.62 -13.73
N GLN A 152 25.08 9.72 -14.29
CA GLN A 152 25.78 10.75 -13.50
C GLN A 152 24.91 11.30 -12.37
N LEU A 153 23.62 11.51 -12.62
CA LEU A 153 22.69 12.00 -11.62
C LEU A 153 22.43 10.98 -10.50
N LEU A 154 22.28 9.70 -10.85
CA LEU A 154 22.12 8.60 -9.89
C LEU A 154 23.38 8.37 -9.06
N GLU A 155 24.55 8.43 -9.68
CA GLU A 155 25.85 8.36 -9.00
C GLU A 155 26.05 9.54 -8.04
N ALA A 156 25.59 10.74 -8.41
CA ALA A 156 25.59 11.89 -7.51
C ALA A 156 24.70 11.64 -6.28
N ALA A 157 23.50 11.07 -6.47
CA ALA A 157 22.62 10.70 -5.37
C ALA A 157 23.25 9.62 -4.46
N ASP A 158 23.88 8.59 -5.05
CA ASP A 158 24.62 7.55 -4.32
C ASP A 158 25.79 8.13 -3.51
N ALA A 159 26.46 9.16 -4.03
CA ALA A 159 27.49 9.93 -3.34
C ALA A 159 26.95 10.94 -2.30
N GLY A 160 25.62 10.99 -2.10
CA GLY A 160 24.98 11.87 -1.12
C GLY A 160 24.79 13.31 -1.57
N ARG A 161 24.93 13.62 -2.87
CA ARG A 161 24.71 14.95 -3.47
C ARG A 161 23.23 15.27 -3.66
N TRP A 162 22.51 15.36 -2.54
CA TRP A 162 21.08 15.73 -2.51
C TRP A 162 20.82 17.20 -2.87
N ASP A 163 21.86 18.01 -3.00
CA ASP A 163 21.81 19.36 -3.58
C ASP A 163 21.56 19.32 -5.10
N VAL A 164 22.06 18.29 -5.79
CA VAL A 164 21.92 18.11 -7.24
C VAL A 164 20.69 17.29 -7.58
N PHE A 165 20.44 16.22 -6.82
CA PHE A 165 19.24 15.38 -6.98
C PHE A 165 18.46 15.35 -5.65
N PRO A 166 17.59 16.34 -5.38
CA PRO A 166 16.84 16.40 -4.13
C PRO A 166 16.04 15.14 -3.84
N ARG A 167 15.94 14.77 -2.56
CA ARG A 167 15.33 13.51 -2.12
C ARG A 167 13.87 13.36 -2.52
N ASP A 168 13.09 14.43 -2.47
CA ASP A 168 11.69 14.42 -2.89
C ASP A 168 11.55 14.28 -4.41
N THR A 169 12.46 14.86 -5.20
CA THR A 169 12.55 14.60 -6.63
C THR A 169 13.01 13.17 -6.92
N TYR A 170 13.98 12.63 -6.17
CA TYR A 170 14.42 11.22 -6.27
C TYR A 170 13.28 10.24 -5.99
N ASN A 171 12.48 10.52 -4.97
CA ASN A 171 11.26 9.81 -4.64
C ASN A 171 10.23 9.84 -5.78
N ALA A 172 9.98 11.03 -6.35
CA ALA A 172 9.04 11.16 -7.47
C ALA A 172 9.56 10.42 -8.72
N PHE A 173 10.86 10.46 -8.98
CA PHE A 173 11.52 9.68 -10.03
C PHE A 173 11.38 8.17 -9.79
N TYR A 174 11.56 7.69 -8.55
CA TYR A 174 11.33 6.29 -8.20
C TYR A 174 9.92 5.83 -8.56
N SER A 175 8.93 6.66 -8.20
CA SER A 175 7.53 6.40 -8.56
C SER A 175 7.35 6.38 -10.08
N CYS A 176 7.87 7.39 -10.79
CA CYS A 176 7.75 7.48 -12.24
C CYS A 176 8.33 6.26 -12.95
N VAL A 177 9.54 5.80 -12.60
CA VAL A 177 10.14 4.60 -13.20
C VAL A 177 9.30 3.35 -12.89
N SER A 178 8.80 3.22 -11.65
CA SER A 178 7.88 2.14 -11.27
C SER A 178 6.64 2.12 -12.17
N TRP A 179 6.02 3.28 -12.38
CA TRP A 179 4.84 3.44 -13.23
C TRP A 179 5.12 3.18 -14.71
N CYS A 180 6.26 3.65 -15.25
CA CYS A 180 6.69 3.30 -16.60
C CYS A 180 6.86 1.79 -16.77
N ARG A 181 7.48 1.12 -15.80
CA ARG A 181 7.67 -0.34 -15.81
C ARG A 181 6.34 -1.10 -15.79
N HIS A 182 5.38 -0.69 -14.96
CA HIS A 182 4.02 -1.27 -14.93
C HIS A 182 3.26 -1.02 -16.22
N ALA A 183 3.31 0.19 -16.76
CA ALA A 183 2.70 0.52 -18.05
C ALA A 183 3.31 -0.31 -19.19
N TYR A 184 4.64 -0.48 -19.23
CA TYR A 184 5.32 -1.32 -20.23
C TYR A 184 5.01 -2.82 -20.04
N ARG A 185 5.01 -3.30 -18.79
CA ARG A 185 4.67 -4.69 -18.44
C ARG A 185 3.29 -5.06 -18.95
N TRP A 186 2.30 -4.25 -18.65
CA TRP A 186 0.91 -4.57 -18.98
C TRP A 186 0.54 -4.15 -20.39
N ALA A 187 1.00 -2.97 -20.82
CA ALA A 187 0.82 -2.39 -22.15
C ALA A 187 -0.64 -2.23 -22.62
N THR A 188 -1.60 -2.59 -21.77
CA THR A 188 -3.03 -2.40 -21.95
C THR A 188 -3.74 -2.44 -20.60
N ILE A 189 -4.79 -1.63 -20.48
CA ILE A 189 -5.77 -1.67 -19.39
C ILE A 189 -7.17 -1.69 -20.02
N PRO A 190 -8.04 -2.66 -19.70
CA PRO A 190 -7.86 -3.74 -18.73
C PRO A 190 -6.71 -4.71 -19.02
N VAL A 191 -6.11 -5.26 -17.96
CA VAL A 191 -5.09 -6.31 -18.10
C VAL A 191 -5.74 -7.55 -18.67
N VAL A 192 -5.09 -8.19 -19.64
CA VAL A 192 -5.64 -9.33 -20.40
C VAL A 192 -4.84 -10.62 -20.19
N ARG A 193 -5.48 -11.76 -20.48
CA ARG A 193 -4.93 -13.11 -20.32
C ARG A 193 -3.56 -13.28 -20.96
N ILE A 194 -3.39 -12.86 -22.22
CA ILE A 194 -2.12 -13.05 -22.93
C ILE A 194 -0.98 -12.25 -22.31
N ALA A 195 -1.24 -11.09 -21.69
CA ALA A 195 -0.23 -10.35 -20.95
C ALA A 195 0.17 -11.11 -19.68
N GLN A 196 -0.80 -11.68 -18.96
CA GLN A 196 -0.58 -12.44 -17.73
C GLN A 196 0.19 -13.74 -17.93
N LEU A 197 0.08 -14.36 -19.11
CA LEU A 197 0.78 -15.59 -19.46
C LEU A 197 2.25 -15.38 -19.84
N GLU A 198 2.70 -14.13 -20.00
CA GLU A 198 4.12 -13.85 -20.22
C GLU A 198 4.93 -14.25 -18.98
N GLU A 199 6.04 -14.96 -19.18
CA GLU A 199 6.93 -15.40 -18.09
C GLU A 199 8.09 -14.42 -17.86
N HIS A 200 8.47 -13.71 -18.93
CA HIS A 200 9.57 -12.73 -18.96
C HIS A 200 9.16 -11.51 -19.78
N ILE A 201 9.75 -10.35 -19.46
CA ILE A 201 9.51 -9.07 -20.14
C ILE A 201 10.85 -8.43 -20.46
N ASP A 202 11.08 -8.21 -21.75
CA ASP A 202 12.23 -7.48 -22.25
C ASP A 202 12.00 -5.96 -22.06
N LEU A 203 12.37 -5.48 -20.86
CA LEU A 203 12.33 -4.07 -20.52
C LEU A 203 13.48 -3.32 -21.22
N PRO A 204 13.25 -2.10 -21.72
CA PRO A 204 14.32 -1.29 -22.30
C PRO A 204 15.37 -0.92 -21.23
N PRO A 205 16.66 -0.80 -21.58
CA PRO A 205 17.74 -0.44 -20.65
C PRO A 205 17.46 0.84 -19.86
N GLU A 206 16.77 1.79 -20.48
CA GLU A 206 16.33 3.05 -19.90
C GLU A 206 15.43 2.84 -18.66
N LEU A 207 14.71 1.72 -18.56
CA LEU A 207 13.92 1.35 -17.38
C LEU A 207 14.61 0.35 -16.45
N ILE A 208 15.67 -0.34 -16.91
CA ILE A 208 16.41 -1.32 -16.11
C ILE A 208 17.45 -0.61 -15.25
N GLU A 209 18.36 0.14 -15.86
CA GLU A 209 19.50 0.73 -15.18
C GLU A 209 19.11 1.68 -14.03
N PRO A 210 18.19 2.67 -14.18
CA PRO A 210 17.79 3.50 -13.06
C PRO A 210 17.09 2.68 -11.97
N TRP A 211 16.33 1.64 -12.35
CA TRP A 211 15.63 0.80 -11.40
C TRP A 211 16.57 0.06 -10.47
N GLU A 212 17.71 -0.43 -10.97
CA GLU A 212 18.72 -1.10 -10.14
C GLU A 212 19.39 -0.15 -9.13
N HIS A 213 19.63 1.12 -9.50
CA HIS A 213 20.08 2.15 -8.55
C HIS A 213 19.03 2.40 -7.46
N LEU A 214 17.77 2.54 -7.87
CA LEU A 214 16.64 2.79 -6.96
C LEU A 214 16.45 1.60 -5.99
N GLN A 215 16.52 0.37 -6.49
CA GLN A 215 16.49 -0.85 -5.70
C GLN A 215 17.60 -0.91 -4.64
N ARG A 216 18.84 -0.57 -5.03
CA ARG A 216 19.98 -0.47 -4.10
C ARG A 216 19.73 0.59 -3.03
N HIS A 217 19.26 1.78 -3.40
CA HIS A 217 18.98 2.87 -2.47
C HIS A 217 17.94 2.49 -1.39
N PHE A 218 16.84 1.86 -1.81
CA PHE A 218 15.76 1.43 -0.91
C PHE A 218 16.00 0.04 -0.30
N GLY A 219 17.09 -0.64 -0.68
CA GLY A 219 17.51 -1.93 -0.13
C GLY A 219 16.51 -3.06 -0.35
N LEU A 220 15.99 -3.19 -1.57
CA LEU A 220 15.03 -4.21 -1.99
C LEU A 220 15.33 -4.68 -3.42
N VAL A 221 14.75 -5.81 -3.85
CA VAL A 221 15.05 -6.40 -5.18
C VAL A 221 13.81 -6.66 -6.03
N SER A 222 12.62 -6.23 -5.59
CA SER A 222 11.37 -6.43 -6.33
C SER A 222 11.43 -5.77 -7.71
N ALA A 223 11.24 -6.55 -8.78
CA ALA A 223 11.08 -6.02 -10.14
C ALA A 223 9.77 -5.25 -10.33
N ALA A 224 8.77 -5.53 -9.49
CA ALA A 224 7.43 -4.95 -9.51
C ALA A 224 7.31 -3.62 -8.74
N GLY A 225 8.35 -3.22 -8.03
CA GLY A 225 8.24 -2.17 -7.01
C GLY A 225 7.41 -2.64 -5.81
N ASN A 226 6.75 -1.70 -5.14
CA ASN A 226 5.95 -1.96 -3.94
C ASN A 226 4.93 -0.83 -3.69
N VAL A 227 4.16 -0.94 -2.60
CA VAL A 227 3.24 0.12 -2.15
C VAL A 227 3.95 1.48 -2.00
N HIS A 228 5.20 1.52 -1.53
CA HIS A 228 5.93 2.77 -1.37
C HIS A 228 6.17 3.44 -2.74
N SER A 229 6.79 2.75 -3.69
CA SER A 229 7.13 3.30 -5.02
C SER A 229 5.90 3.64 -5.84
N THR A 230 4.91 2.76 -5.89
CA THR A 230 3.82 2.87 -6.87
C THR A 230 2.59 3.60 -6.31
N LEU A 231 2.33 3.54 -5.00
CA LEU A 231 1.13 4.13 -4.40
C LEU A 231 1.41 5.29 -3.44
N LEU A 232 2.40 5.22 -2.56
CA LEU A 232 2.67 6.34 -1.64
C LEU A 232 3.34 7.50 -2.37
N LEU A 233 4.36 7.21 -3.17
CA LEU A 233 5.12 8.21 -3.91
C LEU A 233 4.40 8.74 -5.17
N SER A 234 3.22 8.24 -5.51
CA SER A 234 2.42 8.76 -6.64
C SER A 234 1.58 10.00 -6.27
N PHE A 235 1.62 10.41 -5.00
CA PHE A 235 1.02 11.64 -4.51
C PHE A 235 2.08 12.71 -4.30
N ASP A 236 1.71 13.97 -4.54
CA ASP A 236 2.59 15.09 -4.22
C ASP A 236 2.45 15.58 -2.77
N SER A 237 3.20 16.62 -2.41
CA SER A 237 3.16 17.25 -1.09
C SER A 237 1.80 17.85 -0.71
N GLN A 238 0.94 18.15 -1.69
CA GLN A 238 -0.44 18.63 -1.47
C GLN A 238 -1.45 17.49 -1.38
N GLY A 239 -1.00 16.23 -1.54
CA GLY A 239 -1.87 15.06 -1.57
C GLY A 239 -2.63 14.87 -2.87
N ALA A 240 -2.23 15.53 -3.96
CA ALA A 240 -2.79 15.29 -5.28
C ALA A 240 -2.20 14.01 -5.88
N TYR A 241 -3.06 13.16 -6.43
CA TYR A 241 -2.66 11.94 -7.14
C TYR A 241 -2.17 12.27 -8.55
N ARG A 242 -0.88 12.03 -8.83
CA ARG A 242 -0.16 12.58 -9.99
C ARG A 242 0.05 11.59 -11.13
N LEU A 243 0.35 10.33 -10.83
CA LEU A 243 0.50 9.28 -11.83
C LEU A 243 -0.79 8.48 -11.87
N LYS A 244 -1.46 8.45 -13.02
CA LYS A 244 -2.80 7.86 -13.20
C LYS A 244 -2.80 6.84 -14.32
N ILE A 245 -3.59 5.78 -14.17
CA ILE A 245 -3.76 4.69 -15.12
C ILE A 245 -4.77 5.12 -16.20
N ASN A 246 -5.96 5.53 -15.78
CA ASN A 246 -7.12 5.69 -16.65
C ASN A 246 -7.20 7.10 -17.24
N THR A 247 -6.22 7.44 -18.08
CA THR A 247 -6.08 8.78 -18.72
C THR A 247 -6.45 8.81 -20.20
N SER A 248 -6.77 7.65 -20.80
CA SER A 248 -7.22 7.55 -22.20
C SER A 248 -8.49 8.35 -22.45
N PRO A 249 -8.64 9.07 -23.58
CA PRO A 249 -9.88 9.75 -23.93
C PRO A 249 -11.11 8.85 -23.90
N SER A 250 -10.98 7.55 -24.23
CA SER A 250 -12.12 6.62 -24.19
C SER A 250 -12.56 6.25 -22.77
N VAL A 251 -11.73 6.50 -21.75
CA VAL A 251 -11.96 6.08 -20.36
C VAL A 251 -12.02 7.26 -19.39
N ALA A 252 -11.31 8.36 -19.67
CA ALA A 252 -11.11 9.49 -18.75
C ALA A 252 -12.43 10.18 -18.35
N ASP A 253 -13.40 10.24 -19.27
CA ASP A 253 -14.72 10.82 -19.00
C ASP A 253 -15.63 9.89 -18.19
N ASN A 254 -15.24 8.62 -18.02
CA ASN A 254 -15.94 7.70 -17.14
C ASN A 254 -15.55 7.98 -15.68
N ILE A 255 -16.32 8.86 -15.04
CA ILE A 255 -16.11 9.27 -13.65
C ILE A 255 -16.12 8.08 -12.67
N VAL A 256 -16.81 6.98 -12.98
CA VAL A 256 -16.85 5.80 -12.11
C VAL A 256 -15.48 5.12 -12.08
N ILE A 257 -14.81 5.00 -13.23
CA ILE A 257 -13.47 4.42 -13.33
C ILE A 257 -12.43 5.32 -12.67
N THR A 258 -12.39 6.60 -13.05
CA THR A 258 -11.35 7.53 -12.58
C THR A 258 -11.48 7.84 -11.09
N SER A 259 -12.71 7.92 -10.56
CA SER A 259 -12.93 8.08 -9.12
C SER A 259 -12.61 6.81 -8.32
N ALA A 260 -12.90 5.62 -8.85
CA ALA A 260 -12.53 4.36 -8.21
C ALA A 260 -11.01 4.18 -8.12
N GLU A 261 -10.27 4.54 -9.18
CA GLU A 261 -8.81 4.54 -9.17
C GLU A 261 -8.26 5.49 -8.10
N ALA A 262 -8.69 6.76 -8.12
CA ALA A 262 -8.24 7.75 -7.16
C ALA A 262 -8.60 7.37 -5.71
N ALA A 263 -9.81 6.84 -5.48
CA ALA A 263 -10.24 6.38 -4.17
C ALA A 263 -9.43 5.18 -3.67
N PHE A 264 -9.09 4.23 -4.56
CA PHE A 264 -8.23 3.10 -4.22
C PHE A 264 -6.82 3.56 -3.84
N ALA A 265 -6.20 4.43 -4.63
CA ALA A 265 -4.87 4.97 -4.33
C ALA A 265 -4.86 5.75 -3.00
N ALA A 266 -5.91 6.55 -2.75
CA ALA A 266 -6.02 7.36 -1.55
C ALA A 266 -6.04 6.54 -0.25
N ILE A 267 -6.57 5.31 -0.26
CA ILE A 267 -6.57 4.43 0.93
C ILE A 267 -5.16 4.26 1.50
N PHE A 268 -4.16 4.04 0.64
CA PHE A 268 -2.78 3.77 1.08
C PHE A 268 -2.16 5.02 1.69
N ARG A 269 -2.31 6.18 1.03
CA ARG A 269 -1.79 7.44 1.54
C ARG A 269 -2.47 7.85 2.84
N GLU A 270 -3.80 7.83 2.89
CA GLU A 270 -4.57 8.21 4.09
C GLU A 270 -4.24 7.32 5.29
N THR A 271 -4.04 6.03 5.06
CA THR A 271 -3.60 5.09 6.09
C THR A 271 -2.29 5.56 6.71
N GLU A 272 -1.29 5.91 5.89
CA GLU A 272 0.02 6.36 6.40
C GLU A 272 -0.01 7.78 7.00
N VAL A 273 -0.89 8.67 6.52
CA VAL A 273 -1.13 9.99 7.16
C VAL A 273 -1.65 9.79 8.59
N LEU A 274 -2.65 8.93 8.76
CA LEU A 274 -3.24 8.65 10.07
C LEU A 274 -2.34 7.78 10.95
N ALA A 275 -1.37 7.08 10.35
CA ALA A 275 -0.40 6.24 11.05
C ALA A 275 0.70 7.02 11.76
N LEU A 276 1.11 8.20 11.27
CA LEU A 276 2.20 8.95 11.89
C LEU A 276 2.04 9.22 13.40
N PRO A 277 0.89 9.72 13.89
CA PRO A 277 0.69 9.89 15.34
C PRO A 277 0.68 8.56 16.10
N ILE A 278 0.34 7.45 15.43
CA ILE A 278 0.41 6.11 16.01
C ILE A 278 1.87 5.67 16.16
N TYR A 279 2.71 5.85 15.14
CA TYR A 279 4.15 5.56 15.22
C TYR A 279 4.80 6.35 16.35
N HIS A 280 4.50 7.65 16.44
CA HIS A 280 4.98 8.52 17.50
C HIS A 280 4.58 8.00 18.89
N ALA A 281 3.30 7.64 19.07
CA ALA A 281 2.82 7.11 20.34
C ALA A 281 3.44 5.74 20.70
N MET A 282 3.70 4.87 19.72
CA MET A 282 4.38 3.59 19.94
C MET A 282 5.83 3.77 20.40
N VAL A 283 6.58 4.67 19.76
CA VAL A 283 7.95 5.00 20.16
C VAL A 283 8.01 5.50 21.60
N HIS A 284 7.10 6.39 21.97
CA HIS A 284 7.00 6.87 23.35
C HIS A 284 6.61 5.77 24.33
N ALA A 285 5.61 4.94 24.01
CA ALA A 285 5.19 3.85 24.87
C ALA A 285 6.37 2.90 25.18
N ILE A 286 7.14 2.53 24.15
CA ILE A 286 8.39 1.75 24.31
C ILE A 286 9.39 2.47 25.20
N SER A 287 9.65 3.75 24.92
CA SER A 287 10.68 4.53 25.63
C SER A 287 10.35 4.72 27.11
N PHE A 288 9.09 4.98 27.45
CA PHE A 288 8.63 5.14 28.83
C PHE A 288 8.59 3.80 29.57
N PHE A 289 8.15 2.72 28.91
CA PHE A 289 8.22 1.38 29.49
C PHE A 289 9.67 1.01 29.85
N ALA A 290 10.63 1.24 28.94
CA ALA A 290 12.04 0.95 29.18
C ALA A 290 12.65 1.73 30.36
N ARG A 291 12.05 2.88 30.72
CA ARG A 291 12.48 3.74 31.84
C ARG A 291 11.70 3.46 33.14
N GLY A 292 10.73 2.54 33.11
CA GLY A 292 9.86 2.24 34.26
C GLY A 292 8.74 3.26 34.51
N ASP A 293 8.52 4.22 33.61
CA ASP A 293 7.40 5.17 33.70
C ASP A 293 6.12 4.55 33.12
N LEU A 294 5.50 3.69 33.91
CA LEU A 294 4.31 2.95 33.52
C LEU A 294 3.09 3.87 33.30
N ALA A 295 3.02 5.01 33.99
CA ALA A 295 1.92 5.96 33.82
C ALA A 295 1.98 6.67 32.46
N ALA A 296 3.17 7.15 32.06
CA ALA A 296 3.37 7.72 30.74
C ALA A 296 3.23 6.65 29.64
N CYS A 297 3.75 5.44 29.87
CA CYS A 297 3.55 4.30 28.96
C CYS A 297 2.05 4.05 28.72
N LEU A 298 1.25 3.95 29.78
CA LEU A 298 -0.21 3.78 29.69
C LEU A 298 -0.85 4.90 28.88
N ALA A 299 -0.52 6.16 29.16
CA ALA A 299 -1.06 7.30 28.43
C ALA A 299 -0.80 7.21 26.91
N HIS A 300 0.40 6.79 26.51
CA HIS A 300 0.73 6.61 25.11
C HIS A 300 0.08 5.36 24.48
N THR A 301 -0.04 4.24 25.20
CA THR A 301 -0.79 3.07 24.73
C THR A 301 -2.27 3.40 24.52
N SER A 302 -2.90 4.17 25.41
CA SER A 302 -4.26 4.67 25.23
C SER A 302 -4.41 5.58 24.01
N ARG A 303 -3.39 6.41 23.70
CA ARG A 303 -3.37 7.23 22.47
C ARG A 303 -3.32 6.38 21.21
N ILE A 304 -2.52 5.32 21.19
CA ILE A 304 -2.49 4.35 20.07
C ILE A 304 -3.89 3.77 19.85
N ARG A 305 -4.52 3.25 20.92
CA ARG A 305 -5.89 2.75 20.84
C ARG A 305 -6.81 3.81 20.24
N ALA A 306 -6.84 5.01 20.81
CA ALA A 306 -7.72 6.09 20.36
C ALA A 306 -7.54 6.43 18.87
N ALA A 307 -6.29 6.52 18.39
CA ALA A 307 -5.94 6.88 17.01
C ALA A 307 -6.28 5.78 15.98
N LEU A 308 -6.30 4.51 16.37
CA LEU A 308 -6.70 3.42 15.46
C LEU A 308 -8.18 3.49 15.04
N ARG A 309 -9.05 4.09 15.86
CA ARG A 309 -10.48 4.21 15.54
C ARG A 309 -10.74 5.08 14.28
N PRO A 310 -10.30 6.34 14.22
CA PRO A 310 -10.47 7.14 13.00
C PRO A 310 -9.72 6.55 11.81
N LEU A 311 -8.58 5.88 12.02
CA LEU A 311 -7.83 5.21 10.96
C LEU A 311 -8.65 4.10 10.28
N PHE A 312 -9.17 3.14 11.04
CA PHE A 312 -9.98 2.08 10.46
C PHE A 312 -11.32 2.59 9.92
N ALA A 313 -11.90 3.63 10.53
CA ALA A 313 -13.08 4.28 10.00
C ALA A 313 -12.84 4.90 8.61
N ALA A 314 -11.70 5.56 8.39
CA ALA A 314 -11.33 6.10 7.09
C ALA A 314 -11.22 5.01 6.02
N TYR A 315 -10.56 3.88 6.34
CA TYR A 315 -10.54 2.72 5.46
C TYR A 315 -11.96 2.23 5.14
N TYR A 316 -12.83 2.15 6.15
CA TYR A 316 -14.19 1.65 5.95
C TYR A 316 -15.04 2.54 5.05
N ASP A 317 -14.89 3.86 5.18
CA ASP A 317 -15.55 4.88 4.37
C ASP A 317 -15.05 4.92 2.92
N ARG A 318 -13.83 4.43 2.65
CA ARG A 318 -13.24 4.42 1.31
C ARG A 318 -13.49 3.12 0.55
N MET A 319 -13.37 1.96 1.20
CA MET A 319 -13.43 0.66 0.51
C MET A 319 -14.85 0.08 0.49
N HIS A 320 -15.76 0.68 -0.26
CA HIS A 320 -17.09 0.13 -0.51
C HIS A 320 -17.60 0.52 -1.91
N ASN A 321 -18.63 -0.18 -2.39
CA ASN A 321 -19.10 -0.06 -3.78
C ASN A 321 -19.49 1.37 -4.20
N GLY A 322 -19.91 2.22 -3.26
CA GLY A 322 -20.25 3.63 -3.54
C GLY A 322 -19.05 4.55 -3.74
N ARG A 323 -17.82 4.09 -3.46
CA ARG A 323 -16.58 4.85 -3.61
C ARG A 323 -15.60 4.17 -4.57
N ILE A 324 -15.51 2.84 -4.48
CA ILE A 324 -14.73 2.01 -5.38
C ILE A 324 -15.72 1.02 -5.98
N ALA A 325 -16.24 1.31 -7.17
CA ALA A 325 -17.26 0.48 -7.78
C ALA A 325 -16.70 -0.91 -8.12
N LEU A 326 -17.43 -1.95 -7.71
CA LEU A 326 -17.06 -3.35 -7.90
C LEU A 326 -16.86 -3.68 -9.38
N ALA A 327 -17.75 -3.19 -10.24
CA ALA A 327 -17.76 -3.45 -11.67
C ALA A 327 -16.53 -2.93 -12.42
N VAL A 328 -15.82 -1.93 -11.87
CA VAL A 328 -14.65 -1.34 -12.54
C VAL A 328 -13.32 -1.66 -11.84
N TRP A 329 -13.37 -2.07 -10.57
CA TRP A 329 -12.15 -2.24 -9.78
C TRP A 329 -11.23 -3.32 -10.34
N VAL A 330 -11.77 -4.51 -10.61
CA VAL A 330 -10.99 -5.60 -11.23
C VAL A 330 -10.41 -5.19 -12.59
N PRO A 331 -11.21 -4.78 -13.59
CA PRO A 331 -10.70 -4.53 -14.93
C PRO A 331 -9.80 -3.29 -15.03
N TYR A 332 -10.16 -2.18 -14.39
CA TYR A 332 -9.54 -0.88 -14.64
C TYR A 332 -8.59 -0.39 -13.53
N VAL A 333 -8.59 -1.01 -12.35
CA VAL A 333 -7.79 -0.53 -11.20
C VAL A 333 -6.80 -1.60 -10.74
N GLN A 334 -7.29 -2.78 -10.34
CA GLN A 334 -6.48 -3.77 -9.65
C GLN A 334 -5.39 -4.37 -10.54
N GLY A 335 -5.69 -4.64 -11.82
CA GLY A 335 -4.79 -5.36 -12.72
C GLY A 335 -3.44 -4.68 -12.88
N PHE A 336 -3.42 -3.35 -13.00
CA PHE A 336 -2.20 -2.56 -13.18
C PHE A 336 -1.18 -2.80 -12.06
N PHE A 337 -1.64 -3.06 -10.84
CA PHE A 337 -0.76 -3.25 -9.68
C PHE A 337 -0.25 -4.69 -9.50
N GLY A 338 -0.60 -5.62 -10.40
CA GLY A 338 0.01 -6.94 -10.46
C GLY A 338 1.40 -6.92 -11.11
N TRP A 339 2.11 -8.06 -11.13
CA TRP A 339 3.37 -8.18 -11.89
C TRP A 339 3.58 -9.56 -12.52
N GLY A 340 3.80 -10.59 -11.69
CA GLY A 340 3.70 -12.00 -12.08
C GLY A 340 4.81 -12.58 -12.93
N VAL A 341 5.82 -11.78 -13.27
CA VAL A 341 6.98 -12.22 -14.07
C VAL A 341 8.24 -12.26 -13.23
N GLY A 342 9.20 -13.08 -13.67
CA GLY A 342 10.53 -13.09 -13.09
C GLY A 342 11.42 -11.99 -13.65
N GLY A 343 12.71 -12.04 -13.31
CA GLY A 343 13.72 -11.13 -13.83
C GLY A 343 14.04 -11.37 -15.31
N HIS A 344 15.28 -11.10 -15.71
CA HIS A 344 15.74 -11.16 -17.10
C HIS A 344 15.89 -12.57 -17.68
N GLY A 345 15.61 -13.61 -16.89
CA GLY A 345 15.71 -15.00 -17.34
C GLY A 345 17.13 -15.58 -17.23
N ASP A 346 18.01 -14.87 -16.52
CA ASP A 346 19.35 -15.32 -16.19
C ASP A 346 19.31 -16.35 -15.04
N ASP A 347 20.38 -17.13 -14.85
CA ASP A 347 20.53 -18.04 -13.70
C ASP A 347 20.41 -17.33 -12.35
N ARG A 348 20.65 -16.01 -12.31
CA ARG A 348 20.47 -15.14 -11.13
C ARG A 348 19.00 -14.91 -10.76
N ASP A 349 18.08 -15.19 -11.67
CA ASP A 349 16.64 -15.09 -11.48
C ASP A 349 16.02 -16.42 -11.12
N ARG A 350 16.82 -17.42 -10.71
CA ARG A 350 16.34 -18.71 -10.22
C ARG A 350 16.56 -18.83 -8.72
N ASP A 351 15.63 -19.47 -8.02
CA ASP A 351 15.82 -19.81 -6.62
C ASP A 351 16.67 -21.08 -6.45
N ASP A 352 16.88 -21.51 -5.21
CA ASP A 352 17.70 -22.68 -4.89
C ASP A 352 17.15 -24.00 -5.50
N THR A 353 15.91 -24.00 -5.99
CA THR A 353 15.27 -25.14 -6.66
C THR A 353 15.44 -25.09 -8.18
N GLY A 354 16.00 -24.00 -8.71
CA GLY A 354 16.11 -23.73 -10.14
C GLY A 354 14.83 -23.13 -10.74
N GLU A 355 13.81 -22.81 -9.94
CA GLU A 355 12.59 -22.17 -10.43
C GLU A 355 12.79 -20.65 -10.62
N LEU A 356 12.19 -20.09 -11.66
CA LEU A 356 12.26 -18.65 -11.90
C LEU A 356 11.61 -17.88 -10.73
N ILE A 357 12.38 -17.01 -10.09
CA ILE A 357 11.93 -16.10 -9.04
C ILE A 357 10.91 -15.15 -9.64
N LYS A 358 9.63 -15.39 -9.34
CA LYS A 358 8.53 -14.49 -9.71
C LYS A 358 8.35 -13.42 -8.64
N PHE A 359 8.16 -12.18 -9.07
CA PHE A 359 7.78 -11.10 -8.18
C PHE A 359 6.27 -10.92 -8.15
N GLY A 360 5.71 -10.91 -6.94
CA GLY A 360 4.36 -10.42 -6.70
C GLY A 360 4.27 -8.92 -7.00
N GLY A 361 3.09 -8.44 -7.36
CA GLY A 361 2.83 -7.01 -7.42
C GLY A 361 2.55 -6.41 -6.03
N LEU A 362 1.75 -5.36 -5.99
CA LEU A 362 1.52 -4.59 -4.77
C LEU A 362 0.52 -5.29 -3.86
N SER A 363 0.72 -5.16 -2.55
CA SER A 363 -0.20 -5.73 -1.56
C SER A 363 -0.36 -4.79 -0.37
N GLY A 364 -1.57 -4.73 0.19
CA GLY A 364 -1.81 -4.05 1.47
C GLY A 364 -0.94 -4.57 2.62
N SER A 365 -0.40 -5.79 2.49
CA SER A 365 0.60 -6.33 3.41
C SER A 365 1.94 -5.60 3.43
N GLN A 366 2.26 -4.83 2.40
CA GLN A 366 3.47 -4.02 2.30
C GLN A 366 3.33 -2.66 3.00
N VAL A 367 2.13 -2.29 3.45
CA VAL A 367 1.89 -1.03 4.19
C VAL A 367 2.63 -1.09 5.54
N LEU A 368 3.33 -0.02 5.90
CA LEU A 368 4.20 0.01 7.08
C LEU A 368 3.39 -0.14 8.36
N LEU A 369 2.23 0.53 8.44
CA LEU A 369 1.40 0.53 9.65
C LEU A 369 1.08 -0.88 10.14
N PHE A 370 0.65 -1.77 9.24
CA PHE A 370 0.23 -3.12 9.63
C PHE A 370 1.43 -3.96 10.09
N GLN A 371 2.59 -3.77 9.49
CA GLN A 371 3.82 -4.45 9.89
C GLN A 371 4.31 -3.97 11.27
N VAL A 372 4.30 -2.65 11.49
CA VAL A 372 4.67 -2.04 12.78
C VAL A 372 3.68 -2.41 13.88
N LEU A 373 2.38 -2.47 13.59
CA LEU A 373 1.38 -2.93 14.56
C LEU A 373 1.64 -4.37 15.00
N ASP A 374 1.88 -5.29 14.06
CA ASP A 374 2.19 -6.69 14.42
C ASP A 374 3.45 -6.79 15.28
N ALA A 375 4.51 -6.09 14.88
CA ALA A 375 5.78 -6.05 15.62
C ALA A 375 5.61 -5.48 17.04
N PHE A 376 4.94 -4.33 17.17
CA PHE A 376 4.67 -3.68 18.46
C PHE A 376 3.83 -4.58 19.39
N LEU A 377 2.83 -5.27 18.83
CA LEU A 377 1.94 -6.18 19.58
C LEU A 377 2.58 -7.53 19.93
N GLY A 378 3.79 -7.81 19.44
CA GLY A 378 4.48 -9.08 19.64
C GLY A 378 3.79 -10.25 18.93
N ILE A 379 3.13 -9.99 17.79
CA ILE A 379 2.48 -11.04 17.00
C ILE A 379 3.56 -11.81 16.22
N ALA A 380 3.84 -13.03 16.65
CA ALA A 380 5.03 -13.81 16.28
C ALA A 380 5.22 -14.14 14.79
N LEU A 381 4.17 -13.99 13.96
CA LEU A 381 4.24 -14.32 12.53
C LEU A 381 3.97 -13.08 11.69
N PRO A 382 5.00 -12.47 11.06
CA PRO A 382 4.81 -11.30 10.20
C PRO A 382 3.89 -11.64 9.03
N TYR A 383 3.12 -10.64 8.58
CA TYR A 383 2.13 -10.81 7.51
C TYR A 383 2.76 -11.29 6.18
N LEU A 384 3.98 -10.85 5.90
CA LEU A 384 4.83 -11.32 4.81
C LEU A 384 5.86 -12.31 5.38
N ASP A 385 6.12 -13.40 4.65
CA ASP A 385 7.29 -14.24 4.93
C ASP A 385 8.58 -13.45 4.71
N GLU A 386 9.68 -13.91 5.30
CA GLU A 386 10.94 -13.16 5.32
C GLU A 386 11.48 -12.88 3.91
N THR A 387 11.36 -13.85 3.00
CA THR A 387 11.82 -13.71 1.61
C THR A 387 11.02 -12.61 0.89
N THR A 388 9.69 -12.67 0.96
CA THR A 388 8.83 -11.64 0.35
C THR A 388 9.03 -10.27 0.99
N ARG A 389 9.22 -10.23 2.32
CA ARG A 389 9.49 -9.00 3.08
C ARG A 389 10.78 -8.34 2.61
N ARG A 390 11.88 -9.09 2.52
CA ARG A 390 13.18 -8.58 2.00
C ARG A 390 13.08 -8.11 0.55
N ARG A 391 12.32 -8.82 -0.28
CA ARG A 391 12.17 -8.50 -1.71
C ARG A 391 11.34 -7.24 -1.94
N SER A 392 10.30 -6.99 -1.15
CA SER A 392 9.27 -5.98 -1.46
C SER A 392 9.11 -4.82 -0.47
N VAL A 393 9.61 -4.91 0.76
CA VAL A 393 9.48 -3.82 1.77
C VAL A 393 10.80 -3.06 1.87
N PRO A 394 10.87 -1.72 1.83
CA PRO A 394 12.14 -0.99 1.93
C PRO A 394 12.95 -1.28 3.20
N ALA A 395 14.28 -1.21 3.12
CA ALA A 395 15.19 -1.61 4.20
C ALA A 395 14.96 -0.82 5.50
N ARG A 396 14.73 0.49 5.44
CA ARG A 396 14.46 1.31 6.64
C ARG A 396 13.12 0.97 7.29
N GLN A 397 12.12 0.60 6.48
CA GLN A 397 10.84 0.12 6.99
C GLN A 397 11.01 -1.22 7.71
N ARG A 398 11.80 -2.14 7.15
CA ARG A 398 12.12 -3.43 7.81
C ARG A 398 12.88 -3.23 9.12
N ALA A 399 13.92 -2.39 9.12
CA ALA A 399 14.70 -2.07 10.32
C ALA A 399 13.84 -1.46 11.43
N LEU A 400 12.91 -0.57 11.07
CA LEU A 400 11.96 0.00 12.02
C LEU A 400 11.05 -1.08 12.62
N CYS A 401 10.50 -1.98 11.80
CA CYS A 401 9.67 -3.10 12.26
C CYS A 401 10.47 -4.02 13.21
N GLU A 402 11.71 -4.37 12.86
CA GLU A 402 12.60 -5.19 13.71
C GLU A 402 12.87 -4.52 15.07
N ALA A 403 13.03 -3.20 15.10
CA ALA A 403 13.18 -2.47 16.35
C ALA A 403 11.87 -2.47 17.18
N PHE A 404 10.70 -2.32 16.56
CA PHE A 404 9.43 -2.46 17.27
C PHE A 404 9.22 -3.86 17.85
N GLU A 405 9.63 -4.90 17.12
CA GLU A 405 9.55 -6.28 17.57
C GLU A 405 10.49 -6.53 18.77
N LYS A 406 11.77 -6.16 18.63
CA LYS A 406 12.79 -6.23 19.69
C LYS A 406 12.34 -5.56 20.99
N HIS A 407 11.71 -4.40 20.85
CA HIS A 407 11.27 -3.58 21.98
C HIS A 407 9.81 -3.78 22.35
N SER A 408 9.12 -4.77 21.77
CA SER A 408 7.78 -5.14 22.22
C SER A 408 7.82 -5.54 23.69
N PHE A 409 6.83 -5.06 24.43
CA PHE A 409 6.76 -5.22 25.88
C PHE A 409 5.44 -5.79 26.38
N ARG A 410 4.50 -6.09 25.48
CA ARG A 410 3.19 -6.68 25.85
C ARG A 410 3.37 -7.96 26.69
N GLY A 411 4.28 -8.84 26.29
CA GLY A 411 4.58 -10.09 27.00
C GLY A 411 5.47 -9.94 28.24
N LYS A 412 5.87 -8.70 28.59
CA LYS A 412 6.74 -8.38 29.74
C LYS A 412 5.99 -7.68 30.88
N LEU A 413 4.70 -7.41 30.71
CA LEU A 413 3.86 -6.76 31.71
C LEU A 413 3.59 -7.72 32.87
N GLY A 414 3.75 -7.23 34.11
CA GLY A 414 3.36 -7.93 35.33
C GLY A 414 1.91 -7.64 35.75
N ASP A 415 1.66 -7.81 37.06
CA ASP A 415 0.31 -7.77 37.65
C ASP A 415 0.06 -6.48 38.47
N SER A 416 0.82 -5.41 38.26
CA SER A 416 0.52 -4.14 38.92
C SER A 416 -0.73 -3.47 38.33
N GLU A 417 -1.45 -2.67 39.12
CA GLU A 417 -2.69 -2.00 38.68
C GLU A 417 -2.50 -1.16 37.39
N VAL A 418 -1.31 -0.55 37.21
CA VAL A 418 -1.01 0.23 36.01
C VAL A 418 -0.71 -0.68 34.82
N GLU A 419 0.02 -1.77 35.02
CA GLU A 419 0.30 -2.75 33.97
C GLU A 419 -0.96 -3.47 33.50
N GLU A 420 -1.88 -3.81 34.40
CA GLU A 420 -3.19 -4.36 34.03
C GLU A 420 -3.96 -3.41 33.10
N LYS A 421 -3.91 -2.10 33.36
CA LYS A 421 -4.52 -1.09 32.46
C LYS A 421 -3.82 -1.06 31.10
N ILE A 422 -2.50 -1.23 31.05
CA ILE A 422 -1.74 -1.33 29.80
C ILE A 422 -2.15 -2.60 29.03
N VAL A 423 -2.33 -3.74 29.72
CA VAL A 423 -2.82 -4.99 29.12
C VAL A 423 -4.22 -4.81 28.52
N VAL A 424 -5.11 -4.10 29.20
CA VAL A 424 -6.45 -3.76 28.68
C VAL A 424 -6.34 -2.93 27.39
N GLU A 425 -5.46 -1.93 27.36
CA GLU A 425 -5.23 -1.11 26.16
C GLU A 425 -4.69 -1.96 24.98
N PHE A 426 -3.71 -2.83 25.23
CA PHE A 426 -3.22 -3.79 24.22
C PHE A 426 -4.33 -4.71 23.71
N THR A 427 -5.14 -5.26 24.61
CA THR A 427 -6.26 -6.13 24.27
C THR A 427 -7.25 -5.43 23.34
N GLU A 428 -7.55 -4.16 23.61
CA GLU A 428 -8.44 -3.36 22.76
C GLU A 428 -7.80 -3.02 21.40
N ILE A 429 -6.49 -2.78 21.35
CA ILE A 429 -5.75 -2.60 20.09
C ILE A 429 -5.84 -3.88 19.23
N VAL A 430 -5.56 -5.05 19.83
CA VAL A 430 -5.66 -6.36 19.17
C VAL A 430 -7.07 -6.62 18.65
N LYS A 431 -8.10 -6.37 19.45
CA LYS A 431 -9.51 -6.52 19.03
C LYS A 431 -9.83 -5.67 17.81
N ARG A 432 -9.36 -4.41 17.76
CA ARG A 432 -9.60 -3.51 16.61
C ARG A 432 -8.86 -3.98 15.36
N LEU A 433 -7.61 -4.40 15.50
CA LEU A 433 -6.84 -4.97 14.39
C LEU A 433 -7.48 -6.25 13.85
N ARG A 434 -7.98 -7.12 14.74
CA ARG A 434 -8.71 -8.33 14.38
C ARG A 434 -10.00 -8.02 13.62
N LEU A 435 -10.77 -7.03 14.08
CA LEU A 435 -11.98 -6.56 13.39
C LEU A 435 -11.65 -6.02 11.99
N PHE A 436 -10.58 -5.22 11.88
CA PHE A 436 -10.08 -4.74 10.59
C PHE A 436 -9.71 -5.88 9.65
N ARG A 437 -8.95 -6.87 10.11
CA ARG A 437 -8.55 -8.04 9.32
C ARG A 437 -9.75 -8.84 8.84
N ALA A 438 -10.76 -9.04 9.70
CA ALA A 438 -11.99 -9.72 9.33
C ALA A 438 -12.77 -8.94 8.25
N ALA A 439 -12.93 -7.62 8.41
CA ALA A 439 -13.61 -6.77 7.44
C ALA A 439 -12.83 -6.69 6.09
N HIS A 440 -11.50 -6.57 6.15
CA HIS A 440 -10.64 -6.59 4.96
C HIS A 440 -10.75 -7.91 4.21
N ARG A 441 -10.78 -9.05 4.91
CA ARG A 441 -10.99 -10.38 4.32
C ARG A 441 -12.30 -10.45 3.55
N THR A 442 -13.41 -10.07 4.18
CA THR A 442 -14.74 -10.09 3.55
C THR A 442 -14.77 -9.18 2.32
N ARG A 443 -14.28 -7.95 2.43
CA ARG A 443 -14.25 -6.99 1.32
C ARG A 443 -13.37 -7.47 0.18
N SER A 444 -12.16 -7.95 0.47
CA SER A 444 -11.23 -8.47 -0.55
C SER A 444 -11.87 -9.58 -1.38
N LYS A 445 -12.57 -10.52 -0.72
CA LYS A 445 -13.30 -11.58 -1.41
C LYS A 445 -14.39 -11.03 -2.34
N THR A 446 -15.20 -10.07 -1.88
CA THR A 446 -16.26 -9.44 -2.69
C THR A 446 -15.73 -8.73 -3.92
N TYR A 447 -14.60 -8.02 -3.80
CA TYR A 447 -13.97 -7.31 -4.91
C TYR A 447 -13.28 -8.27 -5.89
N LEU A 448 -12.57 -9.29 -5.39
CA LEU A 448 -11.86 -10.25 -6.24
C LEU A 448 -12.78 -11.25 -6.94
N SER A 449 -14.01 -11.45 -6.44
CA SER A 449 -14.99 -12.36 -7.06
C SER A 449 -15.73 -11.75 -8.25
N GLN A 450 -15.43 -10.49 -8.63
CA GLN A 450 -16.08 -9.86 -9.78
C GLN A 450 -15.61 -10.52 -11.09
N PRO A 451 -16.52 -10.77 -12.05
CA PRO A 451 -16.16 -11.39 -13.32
C PRO A 451 -15.23 -10.49 -14.14
N ALA A 452 -14.25 -11.11 -14.79
CA ALA A 452 -13.22 -10.46 -15.59
C ALA A 452 -12.80 -11.37 -16.75
N PRO A 453 -13.70 -11.61 -17.73
CA PRO A 453 -13.49 -12.62 -18.77
C PRO A 453 -12.25 -12.38 -19.63
N GLU A 454 -11.74 -11.15 -19.67
CA GLU A 454 -10.54 -10.76 -20.40
C GLU A 454 -9.25 -11.32 -19.80
N ARG A 455 -9.26 -11.79 -18.55
CA ARG A 455 -8.06 -12.13 -17.79
C ARG A 455 -8.21 -13.36 -16.90
N LEU A 456 -7.08 -13.95 -16.56
CA LEU A 456 -6.95 -14.94 -15.51
C LEU A 456 -7.16 -14.27 -14.15
N LEU A 457 -7.63 -15.06 -13.18
CA LEU A 457 -7.73 -14.60 -11.81
C LEU A 457 -6.33 -14.23 -11.28
N MET A 458 -6.23 -13.01 -10.76
CA MET A 458 -5.02 -12.53 -10.12
C MET A 458 -5.34 -11.76 -8.86
N THR A 459 -4.38 -11.71 -7.95
CA THR A 459 -4.30 -10.63 -6.95
C THR A 459 -3.12 -9.74 -7.27
N ALA A 460 -3.14 -8.49 -6.81
CA ALA A 460 -2.01 -7.61 -7.01
C ALA A 460 -0.75 -8.21 -6.36
N GLY A 461 -0.85 -8.72 -5.12
CA GLY A 461 0.29 -9.23 -4.37
C GLY A 461 0.80 -10.63 -4.70
N ARG A 462 -0.04 -11.52 -5.25
CA ARG A 462 0.33 -12.91 -5.59
C ARG A 462 0.24 -13.22 -7.09
N SER A 463 0.02 -12.21 -7.92
CA SER A 463 -0.03 -12.36 -9.38
C SER A 463 -1.11 -13.37 -9.82
N VAL A 464 -0.93 -14.05 -10.95
CA VAL A 464 -1.87 -15.05 -11.48
C VAL A 464 -1.99 -16.21 -10.49
N LEU A 465 -3.21 -16.50 -10.06
CA LEU A 465 -3.48 -17.62 -9.16
C LEU A 465 -3.60 -18.91 -9.99
N THR A 466 -3.01 -20.00 -9.49
CA THR A 466 -2.69 -21.20 -10.28
C THR A 466 -3.74 -22.32 -10.20
N LYS A 467 -4.82 -22.15 -9.43
CA LYS A 467 -5.89 -23.17 -9.38
C LYS A 467 -6.81 -23.06 -10.58
N ASP A 468 -7.40 -24.19 -10.95
CA ASP A 468 -8.23 -24.33 -12.15
C ASP A 468 -9.53 -23.52 -12.06
N THR A 469 -10.02 -23.26 -10.84
CA THR A 469 -11.27 -22.52 -10.62
C THR A 469 -11.11 -21.24 -9.79
N MET A 470 -12.03 -20.29 -9.99
CA MET A 470 -12.17 -19.10 -9.16
C MET A 470 -12.39 -19.46 -7.69
N GLU A 471 -13.21 -20.47 -7.42
CA GLU A 471 -13.56 -20.90 -6.07
C GLU A 471 -12.35 -21.42 -5.29
N GLU A 472 -11.53 -22.28 -5.88
CA GLU A 472 -10.33 -22.83 -5.23
C GLU A 472 -9.28 -21.75 -4.95
N ASN A 473 -9.09 -20.85 -5.89
CA ASN A 473 -8.17 -19.72 -5.74
C ASN A 473 -8.62 -18.76 -4.64
N LEU A 474 -9.93 -18.44 -4.59
CA LEU A 474 -10.49 -17.63 -3.51
C LEU A 474 -10.45 -18.37 -2.17
N ALA A 475 -10.65 -19.69 -2.14
CA ALA A 475 -10.54 -20.50 -0.94
C ALA A 475 -9.12 -20.51 -0.37
N ALA A 476 -8.10 -20.62 -1.22
CA ALA A 476 -6.70 -20.55 -0.80
C ALA A 476 -6.34 -19.17 -0.20
N LEU A 477 -6.79 -18.09 -0.84
CA LEU A 477 -6.64 -16.73 -0.32
C LEU A 477 -7.38 -16.54 1.02
N ASP A 478 -8.59 -17.07 1.11
CA ASP A 478 -9.42 -17.02 2.30
C ASP A 478 -8.80 -17.77 3.48
N ALA A 479 -8.26 -18.97 3.24
CA ALA A 479 -7.53 -19.76 4.23
C ALA A 479 -6.29 -19.02 4.74
N PHE A 480 -5.53 -18.36 3.85
CA PHE A 480 -4.41 -17.50 4.25
C PHE A 480 -4.86 -16.36 5.17
N MET A 481 -5.92 -15.64 4.80
CA MET A 481 -6.45 -14.53 5.61
C MET A 481 -7.05 -15.01 6.94
N LEU A 482 -7.66 -16.19 6.98
CA LEU A 482 -8.12 -16.85 8.20
C LEU A 482 -6.97 -17.19 9.15
N GLY A 483 -5.87 -17.73 8.61
CA GLY A 483 -4.66 -17.98 9.39
C GLY A 483 -4.13 -16.70 10.05
N ARG A 484 -4.12 -15.58 9.32
CA ARG A 484 -3.72 -14.27 9.88
C ARG A 484 -4.69 -13.77 10.94
N LEU A 485 -5.99 -13.95 10.74
CA LEU A 485 -6.98 -13.62 11.75
C LEU A 485 -6.78 -14.43 13.03
N ALA A 486 -6.49 -15.73 12.90
CA ALA A 486 -6.21 -16.61 14.04
C ALA A 486 -4.93 -16.23 14.80
N GLN A 487 -3.91 -15.72 14.12
CA GLN A 487 -2.66 -15.22 14.72
C GLN A 487 -2.82 -13.87 15.43
N THR A 488 -3.93 -13.15 15.20
CA THR A 488 -4.20 -11.85 15.84
C THR A 488 -4.82 -12.07 17.22
N VAL A 489 -3.98 -12.45 18.19
CA VAL A 489 -4.34 -12.77 19.59
C VAL A 489 -3.56 -11.96 20.60
#